data_AF-A0A2S5LKS6-F1
#
_entry.id   AF-A0A2S5LKS6-F1
#
_cell.length_a   1.000
_cell.length_b   1.000
_cell.length_c   1.000
_cell.angle_alpha   90.00
_cell.angle_beta   90.00
_cell.angle_gamma   90.00
#
_symmetry.space_group_name_H-M   'P 1'
#
loop_
_entity.id
_entity.type
_entity.pdbx_description
1 polymer ?
#
loop_
_entity_poly.entity_id
_entity_poly.type
_entity_poly.pdbx_seq_one_letter_code
_entity_poly.pdbx_strand_id
1 'polypeptide(L)'
;GAGADAVDRESMVSMLRNFAECSKLEVDWASIDAAPTETLVNALAMMCPFGANDKQALIEAIDLKTRAETLIALAKLDLAQRNGDRPQWH
;
A
#
# COMPACT_ATOMS: atom_id res chain seq x y z
N GLY A 1 -9.76 -14.84 -2.03
CA GLY A 1 -9.15 -15.25 -3.32
C GLY A 1 -7.88 -16.06 -3.09
N ALA A 2 -7.38 -16.75 -4.11
CA ALA A 2 -6.08 -17.40 -4.05
C ALA A 2 -4.98 -16.33 -3.83
N GLY A 3 -4.08 -16.54 -2.87
CA GLY A 3 -2.92 -15.67 -2.66
C GLY A 3 -3.00 -14.66 -1.51
N ALA A 4 -4.11 -14.57 -0.76
CA ALA A 4 -4.19 -13.72 0.43
C ALA A 4 -3.20 -14.14 1.54
N ASP A 5 -2.91 -15.44 1.64
CA ASP A 5 -1.94 -16.03 2.57
C ASP A 5 -0.48 -15.74 2.19
N ALA A 6 -0.23 -15.49 0.90
CA ALA A 6 1.09 -15.18 0.38
C ALA A 6 1.40 -13.67 0.42
N VAL A 7 0.42 -12.85 0.80
CA VAL A 7 0.58 -11.41 1.02
C VAL A 7 1.18 -11.19 2.39
N ASP A 8 2.28 -10.43 2.44
CA ASP A 8 2.91 -10.04 3.69
C ASP A 8 2.07 -8.98 4.42
N ARG A 9 1.14 -9.46 5.25
CA ARG A 9 0.18 -8.62 5.99
C ARG A 9 0.90 -7.64 6.92
N GLU A 10 1.95 -8.08 7.59
CA GLU A 10 2.73 -7.24 8.51
C GLU A 10 3.34 -6.04 7.77
N SER A 11 3.94 -6.27 6.60
CA SER A 11 4.46 -5.21 5.74
C SER A 11 3.36 -4.24 5.28
N MET A 12 2.17 -4.74 4.96
CA MET A 12 1.03 -3.89 4.57
C MET A 12 0.57 -2.97 5.72
N VAL A 13 0.37 -3.53 6.91
CA VAL A 13 -0.08 -2.77 8.08
C VAL A 13 0.97 -1.73 8.47
N SER A 14 2.26 -2.10 8.47
CA SER A 14 3.35 -1.16 8.73
C SER A 14 3.38 -0.02 7.71
N MET A 15 3.16 -0.32 6.44
CA MET A 15 3.13 0.69 5.37
C MET A 15 1.94 1.66 5.54
N LEU A 16 0.76 1.11 5.83
CA LEU A 16 -0.47 1.88 6.04
C LEU A 16 -0.35 2.78 7.27
N ARG A 17 0.36 2.33 8.31
CA ARG A 17 0.71 3.14 9.49
C ARG A 17 1.60 4.31 9.17
N ASN A 18 2.73 4.07 8.51
CA ASN A 18 3.60 5.17 8.06
C ASN A 18 2.84 6.16 7.17
N PHE A 19 1.97 5.66 6.27
CA PHE A 19 1.20 6.53 5.39
C PHE A 19 0.15 7.37 6.13
N ALA A 20 -0.57 6.76 7.07
CA ALA A 20 -1.53 7.45 7.93
C ALA A 20 -0.86 8.51 8.79
N GLU A 21 0.30 8.21 9.37
CA GLU A 21 1.10 9.16 10.16
C GLU A 21 1.59 10.33 9.31
N CYS A 22 2.18 10.07 8.14
CA CYS A 22 2.60 11.12 7.20
C CYS A 22 1.43 11.97 6.69
N SER A 23 0.26 11.37 6.50
CA SER A 23 -0.94 12.05 6.00
C SER A 23 -1.82 12.63 7.12
N LYS A 24 -1.42 12.47 8.41
CA LYS A 24 -2.20 12.84 9.60
C LYS A 24 -3.64 12.31 9.57
N LEU A 25 -3.83 11.10 9.07
CA LEU A 25 -5.13 10.44 9.01
C LEU A 25 -5.39 9.71 10.34
N GLU A 26 -6.58 9.93 10.90
CA GLU A 26 -7.06 9.13 12.02
C GLU A 26 -7.54 7.78 11.49
N VAL A 27 -6.77 6.72 11.79
CA VAL A 27 -7.05 5.36 11.36
C VAL A 27 -7.35 4.49 12.58
N ASP A 28 -8.46 3.75 12.52
CA ASP A 28 -8.83 2.78 13.56
C ASP A 28 -8.01 1.49 13.40
N TRP A 29 -6.90 1.40 14.15
CA TRP A 29 -5.97 0.26 14.08
C TRP A 29 -6.62 -1.06 14.48
N ALA A 30 -7.61 -1.05 15.38
CA ALA A 30 -8.34 -2.25 15.78
C ALA A 30 -9.13 -2.86 14.61
N SER A 31 -9.79 -2.02 13.82
CA SER A 31 -10.50 -2.44 12.62
C SER A 31 -9.54 -2.89 11.51
N ILE A 32 -8.38 -2.25 11.37
CA ILE A 32 -7.33 -2.67 10.43
C ILE A 32 -6.80 -4.07 10.78
N ASP A 33 -6.53 -4.32 12.06
CA ASP A 33 -6.01 -5.61 12.52
C ASP A 33 -7.02 -6.75 12.34
N ALA A 34 -8.32 -6.45 12.48
CA ALA A 34 -9.42 -7.38 12.23
C ALA A 34 -9.81 -7.52 10.75
N ALA A 35 -9.42 -6.57 9.88
CA ALA A 35 -9.84 -6.54 8.48
C ALA A 35 -9.12 -7.63 7.65
N PRO A 36 -9.80 -8.25 6.66
CA PRO A 36 -9.14 -9.21 5.78
C PRO A 36 -8.10 -8.50 4.90
N THR A 37 -7.06 -9.24 4.49
CA THR A 37 -5.94 -8.71 3.69
C THR A 37 -6.41 -8.02 2.41
N GLU A 38 -7.47 -8.52 1.77
CA GLU A 38 -8.07 -7.91 0.58
C GLU A 38 -8.57 -6.47 0.85
N THR A 39 -9.13 -6.21 2.04
CA THR A 39 -9.55 -4.87 2.46
C THR A 39 -8.36 -3.95 2.69
N LEU A 40 -7.27 -4.45 3.28
CA LEU A 40 -6.04 -3.67 3.48
C LEU A 40 -5.41 -3.27 2.15
N VAL A 41 -5.34 -4.21 1.21
CA VAL A 41 -4.87 -3.97 -0.17
C VAL A 41 -5.70 -2.86 -0.82
N ASN A 42 -7.02 -2.95 -0.71
CA ASN A 42 -7.90 -1.94 -1.29
C ASN A 42 -7.81 -0.58 -0.59
N ALA A 43 -7.65 -0.55 0.74
CA ALA A 43 -7.51 0.69 1.51
C ALA A 43 -6.21 1.41 1.16
N LEU A 44 -5.08 0.70 1.14
CA LEU A 44 -3.80 1.25 0.71
C LEU A 44 -3.87 1.76 -0.73
N ALA A 45 -4.59 1.03 -1.59
CA ALA A 45 -4.83 1.43 -2.96
C ALA A 45 -5.61 2.76 -3.10
N MET A 46 -6.63 2.99 -2.27
CA MET A 46 -7.37 4.25 -2.28
C MET A 46 -6.56 5.43 -1.72
N MET A 47 -5.60 5.15 -0.84
CA MET A 47 -4.73 6.17 -0.22
C MET A 47 -3.57 6.60 -1.12
N CYS A 48 -3.07 5.73 -1.98
CA CYS A 48 -2.03 6.08 -2.94
C CYS A 48 -2.61 6.89 -4.13
N PRO A 49 -1.90 7.93 -4.59
CA PRO A 49 -2.32 8.74 -5.74
C PRO A 49 -2.04 8.00 -7.05
N PHE A 50 -2.81 6.95 -7.37
CA PHE A 50 -2.62 6.21 -8.61
C PHE A 50 -2.98 7.03 -9.84
N GLY A 51 -2.03 7.13 -10.76
CA GLY A 51 -2.28 7.58 -12.11
C GLY A 51 -3.15 6.59 -12.88
N ALA A 52 -3.66 7.01 -14.04
CA ALA A 52 -4.43 6.14 -14.92
C ALA A 52 -3.68 4.84 -15.30
N ASN A 53 -2.34 4.91 -15.43
CA ASN A 53 -1.48 3.76 -15.73
C ASN A 53 -1.41 2.76 -14.56
N ASP A 54 -1.25 3.22 -13.31
CA ASP A 54 -1.18 2.33 -12.14
C ASP A 54 -2.51 1.61 -11.89
N LYS A 55 -3.63 2.28 -12.20
CA LYS A 55 -4.97 1.66 -12.14
C LYS A 55 -5.14 0.54 -13.16
N GLN A 56 -4.53 0.63 -14.34
CA GLN A 56 -4.54 -0.47 -15.32
C GLN A 56 -3.67 -1.65 -14.85
N ALA A 57 -2.48 -1.39 -14.32
CA ALA A 57 -1.62 -2.43 -13.74
C ALA A 57 -2.30 -3.20 -12.59
N LEU A 58 -3.13 -2.52 -11.80
CA LEU A 58 -3.94 -3.15 -10.73
C LEU A 58 -5.11 -4.01 -11.26
N ILE A 59 -5.66 -3.69 -12.43
CA ILE A 59 -6.71 -4.47 -13.11
C ILE A 59 -6.10 -5.72 -13.77
N GLU A 60 -4.87 -5.61 -14.29
CA GLU A 60 -4.15 -6.69 -14.97
C GLU A 60 -3.46 -7.67 -13.99
N ALA A 61 -3.23 -7.27 -12.74
CA ALA A 61 -2.64 -8.14 -11.74
C ALA A 61 -3.66 -9.19 -11.25
N ILE A 62 -3.51 -10.40 -11.77
CA ILE A 62 -4.35 -11.58 -11.54
C ILE A 62 -4.29 -12.07 -10.08
N ASP A 63 -3.17 -11.82 -9.39
CA ASP A 63 -2.92 -12.31 -8.02
C ASP A 63 -2.86 -11.18 -6.97
N LEU A 64 -3.55 -11.41 -5.85
CA LEU A 64 -3.60 -10.52 -4.69
C LEU A 64 -2.21 -10.18 -4.12
N LYS A 65 -1.28 -11.14 -4.16
CA LYS A 65 0.11 -10.97 -3.74
C LYS A 65 0.83 -9.91 -4.55
N THR A 66 0.83 -10.06 -5.88
CA THR A 66 1.52 -9.14 -6.80
C THR A 66 0.98 -7.73 -6.64
N ARG A 67 -0.35 -7.58 -6.49
CA ARG A 67 -0.96 -6.27 -6.20
C ARG A 67 -0.45 -5.68 -4.90
N ALA A 68 -0.44 -6.45 -3.81
CA ALA A 68 0.03 -5.96 -2.52
C ALA A 68 1.51 -5.54 -2.57
N GLU A 69 2.37 -6.31 -3.23
CA GLU A 69 3.80 -5.99 -3.36
C GLU A 69 4.02 -4.71 -4.18
N THR A 70 3.32 -4.55 -5.30
CA THR A 70 3.39 -3.32 -6.11
C THR A 70 2.88 -2.10 -5.33
N LEU A 71 1.77 -2.24 -4.59
CA LEU A 71 1.22 -1.18 -3.76
C LEU A 71 2.20 -0.76 -2.66
N ILE A 72 2.82 -1.71 -1.97
CA ILE A 72 3.84 -1.42 -0.95
C ILE A 72 5.02 -0.67 -1.58
N ALA A 73 5.50 -1.11 -2.75
CA ALA A 73 6.63 -0.47 -3.42
C ALA A 73 6.32 0.98 -3.81
N LEU A 74 5.13 1.24 -4.39
CA LEU A 74 4.69 2.58 -4.75
C LEU A 74 4.50 3.47 -3.51
N ALA A 75 3.89 2.94 -2.46
CA ALA A 75 3.68 3.67 -1.21
C ALA A 75 5.03 4.01 -0.54
N LYS A 76 6.02 3.10 -0.56
CA LYS A 76 7.39 3.37 -0.09
C LYS A 76 8.04 4.51 -0.87
N LEU A 77 7.92 4.50 -2.19
CA LEU A 77 8.47 5.55 -3.06
C LEU A 77 7.82 6.91 -2.80
N ASP A 78 6.49 6.94 -2.61
CA ASP A 78 5.75 8.16 -2.27
C ASP A 78 6.16 8.68 -0.88
N LEU A 79 6.27 7.81 0.13
CA LEU A 79 6.75 8.21 1.45
C LEU A 79 8.20 8.70 1.45
N ALA A 80 9.10 8.05 0.69
CA ALA A 80 10.48 8.51 0.54
C ALA A 80 10.54 9.91 -0.08
N GLN A 81 9.68 10.18 -1.07
CA GLN A 81 9.54 11.52 -1.66
C GLN A 81 8.99 12.55 -0.66
N ARG A 82 8.02 12.18 0.17
CA ARG A 82 7.43 13.08 1.19
C ARG A 82 8.36 13.35 2.36
N ASN A 83 9.16 12.37 2.78
CA ASN A 83 10.17 12.53 3.83
C ASN A 83 11.46 13.22 3.36
N GLY A 84 11.57 13.59 2.08
CA GLY A 84 12.72 14.31 1.55
C GLY A 84 13.98 13.45 1.35
N ASP A 85 13.89 12.12 1.48
CA ASP A 85 15.01 11.22 1.25
C ASP A 85 15.04 10.82 -0.24
N ARG A 86 15.53 11.73 -1.09
CA ARG A 86 16.15 11.31 -2.35
C ARG A 86 17.66 11.33 -2.15
N PRO A 87 18.37 10.21 -2.35
CA PRO A 87 19.67 10.30 -2.99
C PRO A 87 19.40 10.86 -4.39
N GLN A 88 19.62 12.16 -4.52
CA GLN A 88 19.79 12.88 -5.77
C GLN A 88 20.92 12.21 -6.55
N TRP A 89 20.59 11.16 -7.31
CA TRP A 89 21.52 10.61 -8.29
C TRP A 89 21.57 11.60 -9.45
N HIS A 90 22.69 12.31 -9.54
CA HIS A 90 23.08 13.16 -10.67
C HIS A 90 23.56 12.31 -11.86
#